data_AF-D2XN52-F1
#
_entry.id   AF-D2XN52-F1
#
_cell.length_a   1.000
_cell.length_b   1.000
_cell.length_c   1.000
_cell.angle_alpha   90.00
_cell.angle_beta   90.00
_cell.angle_gamma   90.00
#
_symmetry.space_group_name_H-M   'P 1'
#
loop_
_entity.id
_entity.type
_entity.pdbx_description
1 polymer ?
#
loop_
_entity_poly.entity_id
_entity_poly.type
_entity_poly.pdbx_seq_one_letter_code
_entity_poly.pdbx_strand_id
1 'polypeptide(L)' 'DAMIGKLICFGETRAIAIARMKNALSELIIDGINTNIELQLKIITDETFQKGNKININYLKDKLNI' A
#
# COMPACT_ATOMS: atom_id res chain seq x y z
N ASP A 1 8.82 17.71 5.70
CA ASP A 1 8.32 16.52 5.00
C ASP A 1 6.90 16.24 5.50
N ALA A 2 6.00 15.75 4.65
CA ALA A 2 4.58 15.56 5.00
C ALA A 2 4.30 14.20 5.69
N MET A 3 5.34 13.44 6.02
CA MET A 3 5.22 12.10 6.62
C MET A 3 4.74 12.19 8.08
N ILE A 4 3.63 11.51 8.37
CA ILE A 4 3.01 11.46 9.72
C ILE A 4 3.24 10.14 10.46
N GLY A 5 3.71 9.10 9.78
CA GLY A 5 3.95 7.78 10.37
C GLY A 5 4.38 6.71 9.36
N LYS A 6 4.75 5.54 9.87
CA LYS A 6 5.12 4.35 9.08
C LYS A 6 4.33 3.15 9.59
N LEU A 7 3.57 2.51 8.70
CA LEU A 7 2.89 1.25 8.96
C LEU A 7 3.73 0.10 8.42
N ILE A 8 4.07 -0.87 9.26
CA ILE A 8 4.93 -2.00 8.91
C ILE A 8 4.19 -3.30 9.25
N CYS A 9 4.11 -4.22 8.29
CA CYS A 9 3.51 -5.53 8.50
C CYS A 9 4.52 -6.62 8.16
N PHE A 10 4.52 -7.68 8.97
CA PHE A 10 5.35 -8.86 8.78
C PHE A 10 4.46 -10.08 8.58
N GLY A 11 4.90 -11.03 7.76
CA GLY A 11 4.27 -12.33 7.55
C GLY A 11 5.29 -13.32 6.98
N GLU A 12 5.11 -14.60 7.26
CA GLU A 12 6.02 -15.67 6.78
C GLU A 12 6.06 -15.77 5.26
N THR A 13 4.98 -15.35 4.60
CA THR A 13 4.93 -15.23 3.15
C THR A 13 4.51 -13.82 2.75
N ARG A 14 4.87 -13.44 1.52
CA ARG A 14 4.46 -12.16 0.94
C ARG A 14 2.93 -11.99 0.93
N ALA A 15 2.20 -13.06 0.65
CA ALA A 15 0.73 -13.05 0.69
C ALA A 15 0.19 -12.74 2.10
N ILE A 16 0.77 -13.33 3.15
CA ILE A 16 0.39 -13.07 4.54
C ILE A 16 0.72 -11.62 4.92
N ALA A 17 1.90 -11.12 4.56
CA ALA A 17 2.29 -9.73 4.85
C ALA A 17 1.35 -8.72 4.17
N ILE A 18 0.98 -8.97 2.91
CA ILE A 18 0.01 -8.15 2.15
C ILE A 18 -1.38 -8.20 2.79
N ALA A 19 -1.85 -9.38 3.19
CA ALA A 19 -3.16 -9.51 3.84
C ALA A 19 -3.21 -8.73 5.17
N ARG A 20 -2.14 -8.80 5.98
CA ARG A 20 -2.00 -8.02 7.22
C ARG A 20 -1.96 -6.51 6.94
N MET A 21 -1.24 -6.08 5.90
CA MET A 21 -1.20 -4.68 5.49
C MET A 21 -2.58 -4.18 5.04
N LYS A 22 -3.33 -4.99 4.28
CA LYS A 22 -4.69 -4.66 3.85
C LYS A 22 -5.61 -4.43 5.06
N ASN A 23 -5.59 -5.34 6.04
CA ASN A 23 -6.40 -5.19 7.26
C ASN A 23 -5.98 -3.96 8.06
N ALA A 24 -4.67 -3.77 8.27
CA ALA A 24 -4.15 -2.64 9.02
C ALA A 24 -4.50 -1.30 8.36
N LEU A 25 -4.44 -1.20 7.03
CA LEU A 25 -4.87 0.00 6.30
C LEU A 25 -6.39 0.22 6.35
N SER A 26 -7.20 -0.85 6.34
CA SER A 26 -8.67 -0.71 6.45
C SER A 26 -9.16 -0.30 7.84
N GLU A 27 -8.36 -0.58 8.87
CA GLU A 27 -8.65 -0.22 10.26
C GLU A 27 -7.97 1.09 10.68
N LEU A 28 -7.09 1.65 9.84
CA LEU A 28 -6.35 2.87 10.14
C LEU A 28 -7.26 4.09 10.01
N ILE A 29 -7.60 4.69 11.14
CA ILE A 29 -8.38 5.92 11.22
C ILE A 29 -7.43 7.07 11.55
N ILE A 30 -7.37 8.06 10.66
CA ILE A 30 -6.68 9.34 10.87
C ILE A 30 -7.68 10.43 10.58
N ASP A 31 -8.01 11.23 11.58
CA ASP A 31 -8.98 12.31 11.49
C ASP A 31 -8.30 13.69 11.50
N GLY A 32 -8.96 14.68 10.92
CA GLY A 32 -8.52 16.09 10.89
C GLY A 32 -7.51 16.46 9.80
N ILE A 33 -6.99 15.49 9.04
CA ILE A 33 -6.07 15.74 7.91
C ILE A 33 -6.33 14.77 6.74
N ASN A 34 -6.02 15.22 5.52
CA ASN A 34 -5.98 14.34 4.37
C ASN A 34 -4.78 13.40 4.44
N THR A 35 -4.98 12.13 4.07
CA THR A 35 -3.93 11.12 4.08
C THR A 35 -3.88 10.36 2.75
N ASN A 36 -2.79 9.61 2.54
CA ASN A 36 -2.61 8.77 1.35
C ASN A 36 -3.03 7.31 1.58
N ILE A 37 -3.84 7.01 2.59
CA ILE A 37 -4.28 5.65 2.94
C ILE A 37 -4.98 4.97 1.75
N GLU A 38 -5.87 5.67 1.07
CA GLU A 38 -6.62 5.12 -0.08
C GLU A 38 -5.68 4.71 -1.23
N LEU A 39 -4.65 5.53 -1.50
CA LEU A 39 -3.61 5.21 -2.50
C LEU A 39 -2.83 3.96 -2.09
N GLN A 40 -2.41 3.88 -0.83
CA GLN A 40 -1.67 2.71 -0.32
C GLN A 40 -2.54 1.44 -0.39
N LEU A 41 -3.84 1.53 -0.08
CA LEU A 41 -4.77 0.41 -0.22
C LEU A 41 -4.88 -0.06 -1.67
N LYS A 42 -5.03 0.86 -2.63
CA LYS A 42 -5.06 0.55 -4.08
C LYS A 42 -3.78 -0.13 -4.57
N ILE A 43 -2.63 0.19 -3.99
CA ILE A 43 -1.34 -0.46 -4.31
C ILE A 43 -1.31 -1.88 -3.74
N ILE A 44 -1.67 -2.06 -2.47
CA ILE A 44 -1.65 -3.37 -1.79
C ILE A 44 -2.66 -4.35 -2.39
N THR A 45 -3.82 -3.87 -2.86
CA THR A 45 -4.85 -4.70 -3.50
C THR A 45 -4.58 -4.95 -4.99
N ASP A 46 -3.54 -4.37 -5.57
CA ASP A 46 -3.22 -4.57 -6.99
C ASP A 46 -2.65 -5.97 -7.27
N GLU A 47 -3.14 -6.63 -8.32
CA GLU A 47 -2.63 -7.95 -8.69
C GLU A 47 -1.18 -7.92 -9.17
N THR A 48 -0.76 -6.88 -9.90
CA THR A 48 0.62 -6.75 -10.39
C THR A 48 1.57 -6.56 -9.21
N PHE A 49 1.17 -5.74 -8.23
CA PHE A 49 1.88 -5.60 -6.97
C PHE A 49 1.90 -6.92 -6.20
N GLN A 50 0.79 -7.65 -6.10
CA GLN A 50 0.73 -8.94 -5.39
C GLN A 50 1.56 -10.05 -6.04
N LYS A 51 1.65 -10.07 -7.38
CA LYS A 51 2.50 -11.03 -8.12
C LYS A 51 3.98 -10.65 -8.06
N GLY A 52 4.29 -9.35 -7.98
CA GLY A 52 5.65 -8.84 -7.79
C GLY A 52 6.61 -9.03 -8.98
N ASN A 53 6.14 -9.61 -10.08
CA ASN A 53 6.96 -9.97 -11.25
C ASN A 53 7.07 -8.86 -12.31
N LYS A 54 6.19 -7.86 -12.28
CA LYS A 54 6.17 -6.74 -13.24
C LYS A 54 6.15 -5.38 -12.53
N ILE A 55 6.99 -5.22 -11.51
CA ILE A 55 7.15 -3.97 -10.77
C ILE A 55 8.52 -3.38 -11.10
N ASN A 56 8.54 -2.12 -11.51
CA ASN A 56 9.75 -1.31 -11.70
C ASN A 56 9.52 0.08 -11.09
N ILE A 57 10.49 0.97 -11.24
CA ILE A 57 10.42 2.35 -10.71
C ILE A 57 9.28 3.20 -11.32
N ASN A 58 8.75 2.82 -12.48
CA ASN A 58 7.69 3.54 -13.19
C ASN A 58 6.30 2.98 -12.89
N TYR A 59 6.18 1.84 -12.23
CA TYR A 59 4.89 1.18 -11.95
C TYR A 59 3.81 2.14 -11.45
N LEU A 60 4.16 3.00 -10.48
CA LEU A 60 3.18 3.91 -9.88
C LEU A 60 2.78 5.04 -10.83
N LYS A 61 3.74 5.56 -11.61
CA LYS A 61 3.51 6.58 -12.64
C LYS A 61 2.59 6.05 -13.73
N ASP A 62 2.95 4.89 -14.28
CA ASP A 62 2.18 4.20 -15.33
C ASP A 62 0.77 3.88 -14.84
N LYS A 63 0.62 3.46 -13.59
CA LYS A 63 -0.69 3.10 -13.02
C LYS A 63 -1.59 4.31 -12.76
N LEU A 64 -1.01 5.45 -12.40
CA LEU A 64 -1.77 6.67 -12.10
C LEU A 64 -1.88 7.61 -13.31
N ASN A 65 -1.25 7.28 -14.43
CA ASN A 65 -1.11 8.14 -15.62
C ASN A 65 -0.49 9.51 -15.29
N ILE A 66 0.60 9.51 -14.51
CA ILE A 66 1.33 10.73 -14.07
C ILE A 66 2.83 10.67 -14.37
#